data_AF-A0A4Q1KKY4-F1
#
_entry.id   AF-A0A4Q1KKY4-F1
#
_cell.length_a   1.000
_cell.length_b   1.000
_cell.length_c   1.000
_cell.angle_alpha   90.00
_cell.angle_beta   90.00
_cell.angle_gamma   90.00
#
_symmetry.space_group_name_H-M   'P 1'
#
loop_
_entity.id
_entity.type
_entity.pdbx_description
1 polymer ?
#
loop_
_entity_poly.entity_id
_entity_poly.type
_entity_poly.pdbx_seq_one_letter_code
_entity_poly.pdbx_strand_id
1 'polypeptide(L)'
;MKHQLPAINNPDIFEDMISDLFNILDSTNSYKRFGKNGHKQKGIDIFSSEKDVAIQCKKKDLSRKDVIIRRELFKDIEDDVNQVLNNGLKIKITKLYIISTYNDHPDLDEFCDELKENLKTEFENIYWGWQTIENRVSNHKGLLEKYWSNFIIKLPTSEQEFKRNFDLRKKIKIDFADWLNFRLENRKRNSKMIIRAFDGTQYPFSNKPDENGNYSWFGAELFGLYHNGMEFMIERLTIDVFPDNKWKYKANEKDKDYETIFVLKIGQINFADIVDYDIDGDEHYNRAIIFCKFKHEGLPFENYYYRNCRKMYQSFEICDIKE
;
A
#
# COMPACT_ATOMS: atom_id res chain seq x y z
N MET A 1 -8.69 -11.07 -9.74
CA MET A 1 -9.21 -10.17 -8.69
C MET A 1 -10.13 -9.16 -9.36
N LYS A 2 -11.38 -8.99 -8.89
CA LYS A 2 -12.23 -7.89 -9.38
C LYS A 2 -11.73 -6.61 -8.73
N HIS A 3 -11.07 -5.75 -9.50
CA HIS A 3 -10.65 -4.41 -9.07
C HIS A 3 -11.88 -3.50 -9.11
N GLN A 4 -12.82 -3.70 -8.19
CA GLN A 4 -14.05 -2.90 -8.12
C GLN A 4 -14.12 -2.06 -6.84
N LEU A 5 -14.36 -0.75 -6.98
CA LEU A 5 -14.71 0.14 -5.89
C LEU A 5 -16.05 -0.30 -5.29
N PRO A 6 -16.17 -0.36 -3.95
CA PRO A 6 -17.45 -0.66 -3.33
C PRO A 6 -18.44 0.49 -3.57
N ALA A 7 -19.68 0.13 -3.91
CA ALA A 7 -20.78 1.07 -4.04
C ALA A 7 -21.04 1.83 -2.74
N ILE A 8 -21.34 3.12 -2.84
CA ILE A 8 -21.69 3.96 -1.69
C ILE A 8 -23.08 3.57 -1.18
N ASN A 9 -23.14 3.08 0.06
CA ASN A 9 -24.38 2.59 0.65
C ASN A 9 -25.26 3.68 1.27
N ASN A 10 -24.69 4.85 1.57
CA ASN A 10 -25.41 6.00 2.11
C ASN A 10 -25.94 6.88 0.95
N PRO A 11 -27.27 7.05 0.80
CA PRO A 11 -27.84 7.83 -0.30
C PRO A 11 -27.35 9.28 -0.35
N ASP A 12 -27.19 9.92 0.81
CA ASP A 12 -26.75 11.32 0.86
C ASP A 12 -25.32 11.49 0.36
N ILE A 13 -24.43 10.57 0.76
CA ILE A 13 -23.04 10.56 0.31
C ILE A 13 -22.96 10.19 -1.18
N PHE A 14 -23.84 9.30 -1.66
CA PHE A 14 -23.90 8.94 -3.07
C PHE A 14 -24.28 10.16 -3.93
N GLU A 15 -25.31 10.91 -3.55
CA GLU A 15 -25.68 12.16 -4.24
C GLU A 15 -24.56 13.20 -4.18
N ASP A 16 -23.92 13.40 -3.02
CA ASP A 16 -22.80 14.34 -2.89
C ASP A 16 -21.64 13.96 -3.84
N MET A 17 -21.31 12.67 -3.92
CA MET A 17 -20.28 12.14 -4.82
C MET A 17 -20.64 12.38 -6.28
N ILE A 18 -21.88 12.11 -6.69
CA ILE A 18 -22.34 12.35 -8.06
C ILE A 18 -22.29 13.84 -8.40
N SER A 19 -22.70 14.72 -7.47
CA SER A 19 -22.62 16.17 -7.64
C SER A 19 -21.18 16.63 -7.87
N ASP A 20 -20.23 16.14 -7.06
CA ASP A 20 -18.81 16.46 -7.24
C ASP A 20 -18.25 15.89 -8.54
N LEU A 21 -18.64 14.67 -8.90
CA LEU A 21 -18.20 14.01 -10.14
C LEU A 21 -18.61 14.84 -11.36
N PHE A 22 -19.86 15.29 -11.45
CA PHE A 22 -20.32 16.10 -12.57
C PHE A 22 -19.67 17.48 -12.62
N ASN A 23 -19.44 18.12 -11.46
CA ASN A 23 -18.67 19.36 -11.38
C ASN A 23 -17.25 19.19 -11.95
N ILE A 24 -16.58 18.06 -11.66
CA ILE A 24 -15.26 17.74 -12.20
C ILE A 24 -15.33 17.46 -13.71
N LEU A 25 -16.25 16.59 -14.15
CA LEU A 25 -16.36 16.19 -15.56
C LEU A 25 -16.64 17.37 -16.48
N ASP A 26 -17.50 18.29 -16.05
CA ASP A 26 -17.90 19.46 -16.84
C ASP A 26 -17.08 20.72 -16.52
N SER A 27 -16.06 20.60 -15.65
CA SER A 27 -15.21 21.71 -15.20
C SER A 27 -16.01 22.93 -14.72
N THR A 28 -17.03 22.69 -13.88
CA THR A 28 -17.91 23.71 -13.30
C THR A 28 -18.09 23.48 -11.78
N ASN A 29 -18.79 24.38 -11.13
CA ASN A 29 -19.27 24.25 -9.75
C ASN A 29 -20.80 24.41 -9.65
N SER A 30 -21.50 24.39 -10.78
CA SER A 30 -22.92 24.70 -10.88
C SER A 30 -23.83 23.52 -10.51
N TYR A 31 -23.32 22.27 -10.50
CA TYR A 31 -24.09 21.12 -10.03
C TYR A 31 -24.23 21.19 -8.51
N LYS A 32 -25.48 21.24 -8.07
CA LYS A 32 -25.85 21.32 -6.64
C LYS A 32 -27.10 20.52 -6.36
N ARG A 33 -27.22 20.03 -5.12
CA ARG A 33 -28.42 19.31 -4.67
C ARG A 33 -29.66 20.19 -4.76
N PHE A 34 -30.72 19.62 -5.29
CA PHE A 34 -31.98 20.27 -5.60
C PHE A 34 -33.03 19.91 -4.54
N GLY A 35 -33.65 20.94 -3.94
CA GLY A 35 -34.81 20.74 -3.05
C GLY A 35 -34.51 20.25 -1.62
N LYS A 36 -33.46 20.72 -0.94
CA LYS A 36 -33.32 20.52 0.53
C LYS A 36 -34.15 21.56 1.32
N ASN A 37 -34.73 21.12 2.45
CA ASN A 37 -35.58 21.87 3.40
C ASN A 37 -37.04 22.12 2.97
N GLY A 38 -37.91 21.11 3.08
CA GLY A 38 -39.37 21.29 3.08
C GLY A 38 -40.04 21.55 1.72
N HIS A 39 -39.26 21.64 0.63
CA HIS A 39 -39.78 21.73 -0.73
C HIS A 39 -39.88 20.33 -1.36
N LYS A 40 -41.00 20.05 -2.04
CA LYS A 40 -41.20 18.78 -2.76
C LYS A 40 -40.12 18.62 -3.84
N GLN A 41 -39.29 17.58 -3.73
CA GLN A 41 -38.41 17.15 -4.80
C GLN A 41 -39.30 16.73 -5.99
N LYS A 42 -39.00 17.28 -7.17
CA LYS A 42 -39.81 17.13 -8.39
C LYS A 42 -39.24 16.05 -9.32
N GLY A 43 -38.71 14.97 -8.75
CA GLY A 43 -37.94 13.94 -9.48
C GLY A 43 -36.54 14.39 -9.89
N ILE A 44 -35.92 15.31 -9.12
CA ILE A 44 -34.56 15.80 -9.36
C ILE A 44 -33.82 15.91 -8.03
N ASP A 45 -32.67 15.25 -7.92
CA ASP A 45 -31.79 15.30 -6.75
C ASP A 45 -30.67 16.32 -6.91
N ILE A 46 -30.13 16.49 -8.13
CA ILE A 46 -29.04 17.42 -8.44
C ILE A 46 -29.38 18.16 -9.73
N PHE A 47 -29.11 19.45 -9.77
CA PHE A 47 -29.36 20.28 -10.94
C PHE A 47 -28.22 21.27 -11.19
N SER A 48 -27.91 21.48 -12.47
CA SER A 48 -27.00 22.53 -12.94
C SER A 48 -27.75 23.47 -13.87
N SER A 49 -27.96 24.71 -13.40
CA SER A 49 -28.58 25.78 -14.22
C SER A 49 -27.68 26.29 -15.34
N GLU A 50 -26.36 26.12 -15.21
CA GLU A 50 -25.41 26.50 -16.26
C GLU A 50 -25.45 25.52 -17.43
N LYS A 51 -25.64 24.23 -17.13
CA LYS A 51 -25.59 23.16 -18.15
C LYS A 51 -26.97 22.72 -18.64
N ASP A 52 -28.06 23.21 -18.03
CA ASP A 52 -29.42 22.68 -18.23
C ASP A 52 -29.48 21.15 -18.05
N VAL A 53 -28.78 20.63 -17.03
CA VAL A 53 -28.69 19.19 -16.73
C VAL A 53 -29.32 18.89 -15.37
N ALA A 54 -30.24 17.94 -15.34
CA ALA A 54 -30.81 17.37 -14.15
C ALA A 54 -30.28 15.94 -13.92
N ILE A 55 -30.15 15.56 -12.66
CA ILE A 55 -29.68 14.23 -12.26
C ILE A 55 -30.59 13.72 -11.15
N GLN A 56 -31.02 12.48 -11.28
CA GLN A 56 -31.74 11.73 -10.26
C GLN A 56 -30.91 10.51 -9.86
N CYS A 57 -30.65 10.38 -8.56
CA CYS A 57 -29.84 9.32 -8.00
C CYS A 57 -30.72 8.19 -7.45
N LYS A 58 -30.32 6.94 -7.71
CA LYS A 58 -31.01 5.73 -7.23
C LYS A 58 -30.04 4.80 -6.54
N LYS A 59 -29.96 4.92 -5.21
CA LYS A 59 -29.27 3.93 -4.38
C LYS A 59 -30.11 2.66 -4.32
N LYS A 60 -29.52 1.53 -4.71
CA LYS A 60 -30.14 0.19 -4.65
C LYS A 60 -29.42 -0.70 -3.65
N ASP A 61 -30.18 -1.60 -3.03
CA ASP A 61 -29.63 -2.66 -2.19
C ASP A 61 -29.19 -3.83 -3.08
N LEU A 62 -27.89 -3.90 -3.33
CA LEU A 62 -27.26 -4.89 -4.21
C LEU A 62 -27.19 -6.30 -3.62
N SER A 63 -27.62 -6.49 -2.37
CA SER A 63 -27.77 -7.84 -1.78
C SER A 63 -28.99 -8.59 -2.32
N ARG A 64 -29.93 -7.88 -2.97
CA ARG A 64 -31.18 -8.43 -3.51
C ARG A 64 -30.96 -9.08 -4.87
N LYS A 65 -31.92 -9.91 -5.29
CA LYS A 65 -31.89 -10.54 -6.62
C LYS A 65 -31.91 -9.49 -7.72
N ASP A 66 -30.99 -9.64 -8.66
CA ASP A 66 -30.78 -8.78 -9.83
C ASP A 66 -32.09 -8.39 -10.56
N VAL A 67 -32.91 -9.39 -10.92
CA VAL A 67 -34.21 -9.20 -11.60
C VAL A 67 -35.16 -8.29 -10.83
N ILE A 68 -35.14 -8.34 -9.49
CA ILE A 68 -36.00 -7.50 -8.65
C ILE A 68 -35.52 -6.05 -8.69
N ILE A 69 -34.21 -5.83 -8.55
CA ILE A 69 -33.61 -4.49 -8.60
C ILE A 69 -33.86 -3.86 -9.97
N ARG A 70 -33.63 -4.61 -11.06
CA ARG A 70 -33.83 -4.12 -12.43
C ARG A 70 -35.28 -3.74 -12.70
N ARG A 71 -36.25 -4.57 -12.29
CA ARG A 71 -37.68 -4.25 -12.41
C ARG A 71 -38.07 -2.98 -11.64
N GLU A 72 -37.52 -2.81 -10.45
CA GLU A 72 -37.72 -1.57 -9.68
C GLU A 72 -37.08 -0.37 -10.36
N LEU A 73 -35.91 -0.51 -10.97
CA LEU A 73 -35.27 0.57 -11.71
C LEU A 73 -36.06 1.02 -12.93
N PHE A 74 -36.61 0.10 -13.73
CA PHE A 74 -37.50 0.48 -14.84
C PHE A 74 -38.65 1.35 -14.37
N LYS A 75 -39.32 0.92 -13.30
CA LYS A 75 -40.42 1.69 -12.72
C LYS A 75 -39.97 3.03 -12.17
N ASP A 76 -38.86 3.06 -11.43
CA ASP A 76 -38.32 4.30 -10.86
C ASP A 76 -37.95 5.31 -11.96
N ILE A 77 -37.30 4.86 -13.05
CA ILE A 77 -36.95 5.69 -14.20
C ILE A 77 -38.22 6.29 -14.81
N GLU A 78 -39.24 5.47 -15.09
CA GLU A 78 -40.50 5.92 -15.66
C GLU A 78 -41.21 6.94 -14.74
N ASP A 79 -41.26 6.65 -13.44
CA ASP A 79 -41.88 7.52 -12.44
C ASP A 79 -41.15 8.88 -12.36
N ASP A 80 -39.81 8.90 -12.42
CA ASP A 80 -39.01 10.13 -12.35
C ASP A 80 -39.17 10.97 -13.62
N VAL A 81 -39.11 10.36 -14.80
CA VAL A 81 -39.30 11.07 -16.09
C VAL A 81 -40.69 11.72 -16.12
N ASN A 82 -41.73 10.97 -15.72
CA ASN A 82 -43.08 11.51 -15.60
C ASN A 82 -43.19 12.64 -14.57
N GLN A 83 -42.48 12.56 -13.44
CA GLN A 83 -42.44 13.65 -12.46
C GLN A 83 -41.81 14.92 -13.05
N VAL A 84 -40.69 14.80 -13.78
CA VAL A 84 -40.03 15.94 -14.43
C VAL A 84 -40.96 16.61 -15.44
N LEU A 85 -41.67 15.83 -16.26
CA LEU A 85 -42.64 16.34 -17.24
C LEU A 85 -43.84 17.03 -16.58
N ASN A 86 -44.45 16.40 -15.57
CA ASN A 86 -45.73 16.84 -15.03
C ASN A 86 -45.61 17.97 -13.98
N ASN A 87 -44.43 18.16 -13.39
CA ASN A 87 -44.27 19.12 -12.29
C ASN A 87 -44.07 20.58 -12.72
N GLY A 88 -44.21 20.90 -14.02
CA GLY A 88 -44.16 22.28 -14.53
C GLY A 88 -42.91 23.01 -14.06
N LEU A 89 -41.74 22.42 -14.32
CA LEU A 89 -40.46 22.97 -13.91
C LEU A 89 -40.24 24.32 -14.58
N LYS A 90 -39.95 25.37 -13.79
CA LYS A 90 -39.56 26.70 -14.30
C LYS A 90 -38.10 26.74 -14.77
N ILE A 91 -37.43 25.59 -14.78
CA ILE A 91 -36.04 25.42 -15.16
C ILE A 91 -36.00 24.65 -16.47
N LYS A 92 -35.12 25.07 -17.38
CA LYS A 92 -34.88 24.37 -18.63
C LYS A 92 -34.00 23.16 -18.35
N ILE A 93 -34.35 22.04 -18.96
CA ILE A 93 -33.59 20.79 -18.87
C ILE A 93 -33.42 20.28 -20.30
N THR A 94 -32.17 19.97 -20.66
CA THR A 94 -31.81 19.35 -21.93
C THR A 94 -31.42 17.89 -21.76
N LYS A 95 -30.95 17.51 -20.57
CA LYS A 95 -30.58 16.13 -20.21
C LYS A 95 -31.03 15.79 -18.80
N LEU A 96 -31.58 14.60 -18.64
CA LEU A 96 -31.90 13.97 -17.37
C LEU A 96 -31.04 12.70 -17.24
N TYR A 97 -30.11 12.72 -16.30
CA TYR A 97 -29.34 11.53 -15.93
C TYR A 97 -30.05 10.76 -14.83
N ILE A 98 -30.31 9.48 -15.04
CA ILE A 98 -30.70 8.55 -13.98
C ILE A 98 -29.47 7.74 -13.59
N ILE A 99 -28.97 7.96 -12.37
CA ILE A 99 -27.69 7.41 -11.93
C ILE A 99 -27.90 6.45 -10.77
N SER A 100 -27.42 5.23 -10.91
CA SER A 100 -27.72 4.15 -9.98
C SER A 100 -26.48 3.46 -9.44
N THR A 101 -26.58 2.92 -8.22
CA THR A 101 -25.56 1.99 -7.70
C THR A 101 -25.69 0.60 -8.31
N TYR A 102 -26.73 0.33 -9.09
CA TYR A 102 -26.85 -0.89 -9.91
C TYR A 102 -25.94 -0.80 -11.13
N ASN A 103 -25.48 -1.94 -11.64
CA ASN A 103 -24.58 -1.96 -12.79
C ASN A 103 -25.27 -1.46 -14.07
N ASP A 104 -24.45 -1.08 -15.04
CA ASP A 104 -24.89 -0.78 -16.39
C ASP A 104 -25.56 -2.01 -17.02
N HIS A 105 -26.65 -1.79 -17.78
CA HIS A 105 -27.40 -2.87 -18.42
C HIS A 105 -28.05 -2.36 -19.70
N PRO A 106 -27.87 -3.03 -20.86
CA PRO A 106 -28.40 -2.56 -22.15
C PRO A 106 -29.90 -2.29 -22.13
N ASP A 107 -30.70 -3.17 -21.52
CA ASP A 107 -32.15 -2.96 -21.41
C ASP A 107 -32.54 -1.62 -20.74
N LEU A 108 -31.73 -1.09 -19.80
CA LEU A 108 -32.01 0.19 -19.15
C LEU A 108 -31.71 1.37 -20.08
N ASP A 109 -30.68 1.24 -20.92
CA ASP A 109 -30.33 2.23 -21.93
C ASP A 109 -31.41 2.26 -23.03
N GLU A 110 -31.78 1.09 -23.56
CA GLU A 110 -32.87 0.93 -24.55
C GLU A 110 -34.18 1.51 -24.01
N PHE A 111 -34.51 1.24 -22.74
CA PHE A 111 -35.72 1.79 -22.12
C PHE A 111 -35.70 3.31 -21.97
N CYS A 112 -34.54 3.93 -21.70
CA CYS A 112 -34.43 5.39 -21.64
C CYS A 112 -34.71 6.03 -23.01
N ASP A 113 -34.24 5.40 -24.09
CA ASP A 113 -34.50 5.82 -25.47
C ASP A 113 -35.97 5.63 -25.85
N GLU A 114 -36.57 4.48 -25.53
CA GLU A 114 -37.99 4.22 -25.74
C GLU A 114 -38.88 5.23 -24.99
N LEU A 115 -38.54 5.58 -23.74
CA LEU A 115 -39.28 6.57 -22.97
C LEU A 115 -39.24 7.96 -23.61
N LYS A 116 -38.10 8.35 -24.20
CA LYS A 116 -37.99 9.63 -24.91
C LYS A 116 -38.97 9.71 -26.08
N GLU A 117 -39.09 8.64 -26.85
CA GLU A 117 -40.01 8.56 -27.98
C GLU A 117 -41.48 8.51 -27.53
N ASN A 118 -41.78 7.64 -26.55
CA ASN A 118 -43.14 7.40 -26.07
C ASN A 118 -43.74 8.62 -25.36
N LEU A 119 -42.95 9.28 -24.51
CA LEU A 119 -43.38 10.46 -23.75
C LEU A 119 -43.08 11.77 -24.48
N LYS A 120 -42.39 11.72 -25.63
CA LYS A 120 -41.98 12.87 -26.44
C LYS A 120 -41.26 13.93 -25.62
N THR A 121 -40.30 13.50 -24.81
CA THR A 121 -39.57 14.40 -23.91
C THR A 121 -38.70 15.38 -24.70
N GLU A 122 -38.66 16.64 -24.27
CA GLU A 122 -37.78 17.66 -24.86
C GLU A 122 -36.31 17.49 -24.44
N PHE A 123 -36.05 16.62 -23.47
CA PHE A 123 -34.73 16.29 -22.93
C PHE A 123 -34.35 14.84 -23.22
N GLU A 124 -33.05 14.57 -23.22
CA GLU A 124 -32.49 13.22 -23.28
C GLU A 124 -32.60 12.53 -21.92
N ASN A 125 -32.99 11.24 -21.91
CA ASN A 125 -32.92 10.39 -20.73
C ASN A 125 -31.66 9.52 -20.84
N ILE A 126 -30.78 9.58 -19.85
CA ILE A 126 -29.48 8.89 -19.88
C ILE A 126 -29.32 8.08 -18.60
N TYR A 127 -29.12 6.77 -18.72
CA TYR A 127 -28.84 5.93 -17.57
C TYR A 127 -27.33 5.74 -17.37
N TRP A 128 -26.83 5.96 -16.15
CA TRP A 128 -25.49 5.52 -15.74
C TRP A 128 -25.58 4.52 -14.59
N GLY A 129 -25.00 3.35 -14.81
CA GLY A 129 -24.80 2.36 -13.76
C GLY A 129 -23.46 2.52 -13.03
N TRP A 130 -23.23 1.64 -12.06
CA TRP A 130 -22.06 1.66 -11.21
C TRP A 130 -20.74 1.53 -11.97
N GLN A 131 -20.70 0.73 -13.04
CA GLN A 131 -19.47 0.54 -13.81
C GLN A 131 -19.08 1.83 -14.54
N THR A 132 -20.06 2.57 -15.08
CA THR A 132 -19.82 3.90 -15.66
C THR A 132 -19.34 4.89 -14.60
N ILE A 133 -19.97 4.92 -13.43
CA ILE A 133 -19.58 5.81 -12.32
C ILE A 133 -18.17 5.51 -11.86
N GLU A 134 -17.87 4.24 -11.59
CA GLU A 134 -16.57 3.74 -11.14
C GLU A 134 -15.45 4.14 -12.10
N ASN A 135 -15.63 3.90 -13.40
CA ASN A 135 -14.63 4.22 -14.41
C ASN A 135 -14.31 5.72 -14.43
N ARG A 136 -15.34 6.57 -14.28
CA ARG A 136 -15.16 8.03 -14.26
C ARG A 136 -14.48 8.48 -12.97
N VAL A 137 -14.92 7.99 -11.82
CA VAL A 137 -14.33 8.30 -10.50
C VAL A 137 -12.86 7.89 -10.43
N SER A 138 -12.52 6.71 -10.95
CA SER A 138 -11.17 6.15 -10.85
C SER A 138 -10.10 7.02 -11.54
N ASN A 139 -10.50 7.86 -12.49
CA ASN A 139 -9.61 8.81 -13.17
C ASN A 139 -9.37 10.10 -12.36
N HIS A 140 -9.99 10.25 -11.19
CA HIS A 140 -9.95 11.48 -10.40
C HIS A 140 -9.51 11.21 -8.96
N LYS A 141 -8.20 11.37 -8.71
CA LYS A 141 -7.58 11.14 -7.39
C LYS A 141 -8.30 11.87 -6.25
N GLY A 142 -8.73 13.12 -6.46
CA GLY A 142 -9.43 13.90 -5.44
C GLY A 142 -10.77 13.28 -5.00
N LEU A 143 -11.52 12.64 -5.92
CA LEU A 143 -12.75 11.92 -5.58
C LEU A 143 -12.45 10.65 -4.78
N LEU A 144 -11.44 9.88 -5.20
CA LEU A 144 -10.97 8.70 -4.47
C LEU A 144 -10.54 9.09 -3.04
N GLU A 145 -9.81 10.18 -2.89
CA GLU A 145 -9.35 10.67 -1.58
C GLU A 145 -10.52 11.11 -0.69
N LYS A 146 -11.56 11.73 -1.26
CA LYS A 146 -12.73 12.19 -0.51
C LYS A 146 -13.67 11.06 -0.09
N TYR A 147 -13.97 10.13 -0.99
CA TYR A 147 -15.03 9.13 -0.80
C TYR A 147 -14.52 7.71 -0.51
N TRP A 148 -13.25 7.40 -0.84
CA TRP A 148 -12.61 6.10 -0.62
C TRP A 148 -11.21 6.23 0.01
N SER A 149 -11.03 7.16 0.95
CA SER A 149 -9.74 7.42 1.62
C SER A 149 -9.07 6.16 2.19
N ASN A 150 -9.87 5.20 2.69
CA ASN A 150 -9.38 3.93 3.24
C ASN A 150 -8.77 2.98 2.20
N PHE A 151 -9.04 3.20 0.91
CA PHE A 151 -8.47 2.41 -0.19
C PHE A 151 -7.19 3.02 -0.75
N ILE A 152 -6.76 4.18 -0.25
CA ILE A 152 -5.55 4.85 -0.68
C ILE A 152 -4.42 4.48 0.27
N ILE A 153 -3.48 3.69 -0.24
CA ILE A 153 -2.22 3.40 0.45
C ILE A 153 -1.38 4.68 0.42
N LYS A 154 -1.28 5.36 1.57
CA LYS A 154 -0.37 6.49 1.73
C LYS A 154 1.04 5.96 1.98
N LEU A 155 1.84 5.88 0.93
CA LEU A 155 3.26 5.62 1.08
C LEU A 155 3.93 6.83 1.75
N PRO A 156 4.88 6.60 2.67
CA PRO A 156 5.66 7.69 3.22
C PRO A 156 6.44 8.39 2.09
N THR A 157 6.54 9.71 2.19
CA THR A 157 7.40 10.51 1.31
C THR A 157 8.88 10.26 1.64
N SER A 158 9.78 10.52 0.69
CA SER A 158 11.22 10.39 0.91
C SER A 158 11.74 11.24 2.08
N GLU A 159 11.12 12.40 2.34
CA GLU A 159 11.45 13.24 3.50
C GLU A 159 11.06 12.56 4.83
N GLN A 160 9.86 11.95 4.88
CA GLN A 160 9.41 11.21 6.06
C GLN A 160 10.30 10.00 6.33
N GLU A 161 10.70 9.27 5.29
CA GLU A 161 11.62 8.13 5.42
C GLU A 161 13.01 8.57 5.92
N PHE A 162 13.55 9.65 5.37
CA PHE A 162 14.83 10.21 5.80
C PHE A 162 14.79 10.60 7.29
N LYS A 163 13.75 11.35 7.70
CA LYS A 163 13.59 11.79 9.10
C LYS A 163 13.50 10.59 10.04
N ARG A 164 12.69 9.59 9.70
CA ARG A 164 12.56 8.34 10.46
C ARG A 164 13.91 7.63 10.63
N ASN A 165 14.66 7.44 9.53
CA ASN A 165 15.96 6.78 9.56
C ASN A 165 16.99 7.56 10.39
N PHE A 166 16.97 8.88 10.29
CA PHE A 166 17.87 9.75 11.05
C PHE A 166 17.59 9.71 12.55
N ASP A 167 16.32 9.74 12.95
CA ASP A 167 15.90 9.64 14.34
C ASP A 167 16.22 8.25 14.92
N LEU A 168 15.96 7.19 14.15
CA LEU A 168 16.35 5.82 14.53
C LEU A 168 17.86 5.70 14.74
N ARG A 169 18.68 6.27 13.85
CA ARG A 169 20.14 6.30 14.00
C ARG A 169 20.58 6.99 15.29
N LYS A 170 19.95 8.11 15.66
CA LYS A 170 20.25 8.81 16.93
C LYS A 170 19.91 7.94 18.13
N LYS A 171 18.72 7.34 18.13
CA LYS A 171 18.25 6.45 19.20
C LYS A 171 19.20 5.26 19.38
N ILE A 172 19.58 4.60 18.29
CA ILE A 172 20.52 3.47 18.30
C ILE A 172 21.90 3.87 18.83
N LYS A 173 22.44 5.05 18.45
CA LYS A 173 23.73 5.50 18.98
C LYS A 173 23.74 5.66 20.50
N ILE A 174 22.61 6.06 21.08
CA ILE A 174 22.45 6.24 22.52
C ILE A 174 22.24 4.87 23.19
N ASP A 175 21.24 4.13 22.72
CA ASP A 175 20.81 2.88 23.36
C ASP A 175 21.88 1.79 23.22
N PHE A 176 22.53 1.69 22.06
CA PHE A 176 23.58 0.71 21.80
C PHE A 176 25.00 1.22 22.12
N ALA A 177 25.13 2.31 22.88
CA ALA A 177 26.42 2.89 23.25
C ALA A 177 27.36 1.88 23.93
N ASP A 178 26.82 0.95 24.72
CA ASP A 178 27.61 -0.12 25.37
C ASP A 178 28.38 -0.95 24.34
N TRP A 179 27.71 -1.40 23.28
CA TRP A 179 28.33 -2.19 22.22
C TRP A 179 29.23 -1.34 21.31
N LEU A 180 28.83 -0.11 21.00
CA LEU A 180 29.53 0.74 20.03
C LEU A 180 30.81 1.36 20.57
N ASN A 181 30.84 1.69 21.87
CA ASN A 181 31.92 2.47 22.46
C ASN A 181 32.85 1.64 23.36
N PHE A 182 32.44 0.46 23.80
CA PHE A 182 33.22 -0.37 24.71
C PHE A 182 33.65 -1.69 24.08
N ARG A 183 34.89 -2.08 24.41
CA ARG A 183 35.43 -3.43 24.12
C ARG A 183 34.64 -4.48 24.90
N LEU A 184 34.65 -5.72 24.39
CA LEU A 184 33.91 -6.86 24.94
C LEU A 184 34.04 -7.01 26.46
N GLU A 185 35.26 -6.88 26.98
CA GLU A 185 35.59 -7.00 28.42
C GLU A 185 34.99 -5.90 29.31
N ASN A 186 34.59 -4.77 28.73
CA ASN A 186 34.03 -3.61 29.43
C ASN A 186 32.54 -3.39 29.15
N ARG A 187 31.91 -4.28 28.37
CA ARG A 187 30.48 -4.21 28.07
C ARG A 187 29.66 -4.69 29.26
N LYS A 188 28.57 -3.98 29.56
CA LYS A 188 27.60 -4.38 30.57
C LYS A 188 26.58 -5.38 30.03
N ARG A 189 26.30 -5.33 28.73
CA ARG A 189 25.28 -6.15 28.07
C ARG A 189 25.90 -7.30 27.28
N ASN A 190 25.09 -8.35 27.06
CA ASN A 190 25.48 -9.48 26.24
C ASN A 190 25.78 -9.02 24.80
N SER A 191 26.90 -9.47 24.23
CA SER A 191 27.26 -9.10 22.85
C SER A 191 26.42 -9.79 21.79
N LYS A 192 25.82 -10.95 22.12
CA LYS A 192 24.86 -11.62 21.25
C LYS A 192 23.52 -10.90 21.29
N MET A 193 22.94 -10.75 20.13
CA MET A 193 21.63 -10.17 19.85
C MET A 193 20.82 -11.15 19.02
N ILE A 194 19.51 -10.93 18.94
CA ILE A 194 18.62 -11.60 18.00
C ILE A 194 18.29 -10.62 16.88
N ILE A 195 18.40 -11.07 15.64
CA ILE A 195 17.81 -10.40 14.49
C ILE A 195 16.64 -11.27 14.05
N ARG A 196 15.44 -10.70 13.93
CA ARG A 196 14.25 -11.44 13.49
C ARG A 196 13.39 -10.62 12.55
N ALA A 197 12.65 -11.31 11.70
CA ALA A 197 11.62 -10.73 10.87
C ALA A 197 10.52 -10.17 11.78
N PHE A 198 10.05 -8.95 11.51
CA PHE A 198 9.01 -8.29 12.29
C PHE A 198 7.66 -9.02 12.19
N ASP A 199 7.43 -9.69 11.06
CA ASP A 199 6.26 -10.50 10.72
C ASP A 199 6.55 -12.01 10.74
N GLY A 200 7.74 -12.41 11.20
CA GLY A 200 8.17 -13.79 11.24
C GLY A 200 7.44 -14.61 12.32
N THR A 201 7.08 -15.84 11.96
CA THR A 201 6.32 -16.77 12.81
C THR A 201 7.15 -17.90 13.42
N GLN A 202 8.41 -18.09 13.00
CA GLN A 202 9.24 -19.19 13.51
C GLN A 202 9.75 -18.90 14.93
N TYR A 203 10.03 -17.65 15.26
CA TYR A 203 10.42 -17.27 16.62
C TYR A 203 9.23 -17.38 17.59
N PRO A 204 9.41 -17.85 18.82
CA PRO A 204 10.64 -18.43 19.40
C PRO A 204 10.71 -19.97 19.28
N PHE A 205 9.64 -20.60 18.77
CA PHE A 205 9.37 -22.03 18.96
C PHE A 205 9.90 -22.94 17.84
N SER A 206 10.35 -22.38 16.72
CA SER A 206 10.84 -23.12 15.56
C SER A 206 12.24 -22.66 15.16
N ASN A 207 13.15 -23.64 15.11
CA ASN A 207 14.45 -23.55 14.46
C ASN A 207 14.47 -24.37 13.17
N LYS A 208 13.32 -24.49 12.49
CA LYS A 208 13.25 -25.11 11.17
C LYS A 208 13.16 -24.01 10.11
N PRO A 209 13.90 -24.13 9.00
CA PRO A 209 13.75 -23.22 7.89
C PRO A 209 12.34 -23.34 7.28
N ASP A 210 11.93 -22.31 6.56
CA ASP A 210 10.73 -22.36 5.74
C ASP A 210 10.91 -23.29 4.52
N GLU A 211 9.89 -23.37 3.67
CA GLU A 211 9.90 -24.19 2.45
C GLU A 211 11.05 -23.84 1.48
N ASN A 212 11.61 -22.63 1.59
CA ASN A 212 12.71 -22.13 0.77
C ASN A 212 14.08 -22.25 1.46
N GLY A 213 14.16 -22.88 2.64
CA GLY A 213 15.41 -23.03 3.37
C GLY A 213 15.77 -21.82 4.24
N ASN A 214 14.88 -20.82 4.39
CA ASN A 214 15.18 -19.56 5.07
C ASN A 214 14.75 -19.56 6.54
N TYR A 215 15.55 -18.90 7.36
CA TYR A 215 15.24 -18.63 8.76
C TYR A 215 14.73 -17.19 8.91
N SER A 216 13.66 -17.02 9.67
CA SER A 216 13.07 -15.71 10.01
C SER A 216 13.65 -15.11 11.28
N TRP A 217 14.64 -15.76 11.89
CA TRP A 217 15.41 -15.22 13.01
C TRP A 217 16.74 -15.95 13.18
N PHE A 218 17.77 -15.25 13.68
CA PHE A 218 19.07 -15.84 14.01
C PHE A 218 19.84 -14.94 15.00
N GLY A 219 20.88 -15.50 15.62
CA GLY A 219 21.76 -14.77 16.51
C GLY A 219 22.85 -14.01 15.76
N ALA A 220 23.21 -12.82 16.22
CA ALA A 220 24.29 -12.00 15.67
C ALA A 220 24.98 -11.16 16.74
N GLU A 221 26.12 -10.54 16.42
CA GLU A 221 26.79 -9.58 17.31
C GLU A 221 26.92 -8.22 16.62
N LEU A 222 26.58 -7.13 17.30
CA LEU A 222 26.74 -5.78 16.75
C LEU A 222 28.22 -5.48 16.52
N PHE A 223 28.55 -5.24 15.26
CA PHE A 223 29.90 -4.92 14.80
C PHE A 223 30.14 -3.41 14.76
N GLY A 224 29.16 -2.64 14.27
CA GLY A 224 29.28 -1.20 14.15
C GLY A 224 28.09 -0.56 13.47
N LEU A 225 28.26 0.71 13.10
CA LEU A 225 27.33 1.46 12.25
C LEU A 225 28.05 1.86 10.97
N TYR A 226 27.34 1.85 9.85
CA TYR A 226 27.80 2.43 8.59
C TYR A 226 26.92 3.63 8.21
N HIS A 227 27.11 4.19 7.01
CA HIS A 227 26.44 5.42 6.61
C HIS A 227 24.90 5.29 6.55
N ASN A 228 24.39 4.11 6.18
CA ASN A 228 22.94 3.85 6.02
C ASN A 228 22.33 2.90 7.05
N GLY A 229 23.10 2.35 8.00
CA GLY A 229 22.55 1.33 8.88
C GLY A 229 23.49 0.75 9.93
N MET A 230 23.21 -0.49 10.33
CA MET A 230 23.95 -1.27 11.32
C MET A 230 24.72 -2.41 10.66
N GLU A 231 25.85 -2.77 11.24
CA GLU A 231 26.69 -3.87 10.79
C GLU A 231 26.74 -4.97 11.85
N PHE A 232 26.56 -6.22 11.45
CA PHE A 232 26.53 -7.36 12.36
C PHE A 232 27.53 -8.42 11.96
N MET A 233 28.29 -8.92 12.92
CA MET A 233 29.04 -10.15 12.77
C MET A 233 28.06 -11.32 12.78
N ILE A 234 28.00 -12.05 11.66
CA ILE A 234 27.08 -13.18 11.47
C ILE A 234 27.82 -14.50 11.65
N GLU A 235 29.06 -14.56 11.17
CA GLU A 235 29.84 -15.79 11.17
C GLU A 235 31.33 -15.49 11.31
N ARG A 236 32.03 -16.46 11.89
CA ARG A 236 33.48 -16.52 11.98
C ARG A 236 33.96 -17.66 11.10
N LEU A 237 34.79 -17.38 10.11
CA LEU A 237 35.22 -18.37 9.14
C LEU A 237 36.69 -18.21 8.79
N THR A 238 37.20 -19.22 8.10
CA THR A 238 38.55 -19.25 7.57
C THR A 238 38.46 -19.19 6.05
N ILE A 239 39.29 -18.36 5.43
CA ILE A 239 39.38 -18.22 3.96
C ILE A 239 40.82 -18.37 3.51
N ASP A 240 41.00 -18.84 2.29
CA ASP A 240 42.30 -18.89 1.61
C ASP A 240 42.39 -17.70 0.66
N VAL A 241 43.33 -16.79 0.95
CA VAL A 241 43.55 -15.54 0.20
C VAL A 241 44.77 -15.69 -0.69
N PHE A 242 44.62 -15.29 -1.95
CA PHE A 242 45.64 -15.35 -2.98
C PHE A 242 46.41 -14.02 -3.09
N PRO A 243 47.58 -13.98 -3.77
CA PRO A 243 48.41 -12.78 -3.86
C PRO A 243 47.71 -11.58 -4.54
N ASP A 244 46.66 -11.83 -5.31
CA ASP A 244 45.81 -10.81 -5.95
C ASP A 244 44.67 -10.31 -5.04
N ASN A 245 44.67 -10.68 -3.76
CA ASN A 245 43.64 -10.39 -2.74
C ASN A 245 42.26 -11.01 -2.99
N LYS A 246 42.14 -11.90 -3.97
CA LYS A 246 40.93 -12.72 -4.10
C LYS A 246 40.97 -13.88 -3.12
N TRP A 247 39.82 -14.48 -2.84
CA TRP A 247 39.74 -15.57 -1.88
C TRP A 247 38.72 -16.65 -2.21
N LYS A 248 38.91 -17.82 -1.58
CA LYS A 248 37.98 -18.95 -1.56
C LYS A 248 37.76 -19.44 -0.13
N TYR A 249 36.62 -20.07 0.15
CA TYR A 249 36.38 -20.73 1.44
C TYR A 249 37.40 -21.83 1.73
N LYS A 250 37.86 -22.51 0.67
CA LYS A 250 38.91 -23.51 0.73
C LYS A 250 39.62 -23.61 -0.63
N ALA A 251 40.93 -23.58 -0.62
CA ALA A 251 41.78 -23.81 -1.77
C ALA A 251 41.73 -25.29 -2.20
N ASN A 252 41.80 -25.53 -3.51
CA ASN A 252 41.87 -26.86 -4.08
C ASN A 252 43.32 -27.38 -4.08
N GLU A 253 43.52 -28.68 -4.31
CA GLU A 253 44.87 -29.29 -4.36
C GLU A 253 45.80 -28.66 -5.44
N LYS A 254 45.22 -28.03 -6.46
CA LYS A 254 45.94 -27.35 -7.54
C LYS A 254 46.28 -25.89 -7.25
N ASP A 255 45.61 -25.30 -6.26
CA ASP A 255 45.84 -23.91 -5.87
C ASP A 255 47.18 -23.81 -5.13
N LYS A 256 48.00 -22.83 -5.50
CA LYS A 256 49.30 -22.56 -4.88
C LYS A 256 49.32 -21.14 -4.35
N ASP A 257 50.26 -20.88 -3.44
CA ASP A 257 50.61 -19.53 -2.98
C ASP A 257 49.45 -18.77 -2.33
N TYR A 258 48.66 -19.43 -1.47
CA TYR A 258 47.61 -18.81 -0.66
C TYR A 258 47.98 -18.72 0.82
N GLU A 259 47.38 -17.74 1.52
CA GLU A 259 47.42 -17.63 2.97
C GLU A 259 46.03 -17.93 3.55
N THR A 260 45.96 -18.92 4.44
CA THR A 260 44.76 -19.21 5.22
C THR A 260 44.60 -18.21 6.35
N ILE A 261 43.56 -17.39 6.32
CA ILE A 261 43.30 -16.35 7.31
C ILE A 261 41.92 -16.48 7.96
N PHE A 262 41.80 -15.94 9.16
CA PHE A 262 40.56 -15.90 9.92
C PHE A 262 39.84 -14.56 9.72
N VAL A 263 38.58 -14.62 9.26
CA VAL A 263 37.77 -13.45 8.93
C VAL A 263 36.41 -13.47 9.62
N LEU A 264 35.86 -12.28 9.82
CA LEU A 264 34.48 -12.08 10.23
C LEU A 264 33.63 -11.84 8.98
N LYS A 265 32.53 -12.58 8.83
CA LYS A 265 31.46 -12.24 7.89
C LYS A 265 30.58 -11.18 8.51
N ILE A 266 30.57 -9.99 7.93
CA ILE A 266 29.79 -8.85 8.38
C ILE A 266 28.61 -8.68 7.43
N GLY A 267 27.40 -8.71 7.97
CA GLY A 267 26.16 -8.36 7.25
C GLY A 267 25.73 -6.94 7.56
N GLN A 268 25.28 -6.20 6.55
CA GLN A 268 24.79 -4.83 6.68
C GLN A 268 23.27 -4.79 6.62
N ILE A 269 22.64 -4.13 7.60
CA ILE A 269 21.18 -3.92 7.65
C ILE A 269 20.90 -2.42 7.59
N ASN A 270 20.16 -2.01 6.57
CA ASN A 270 19.76 -0.62 6.35
C ASN A 270 18.79 -0.14 7.42
N PHE A 271 18.89 1.12 7.86
CA PHE A 271 17.89 1.70 8.77
C PHE A 271 16.48 1.65 8.18
N ALA A 272 16.33 1.76 6.85
CA ALA A 272 15.05 1.62 6.13
C ALA A 272 14.36 0.25 6.37
N ASP A 273 15.16 -0.77 6.67
CA ASP A 273 14.74 -2.16 6.86
C ASP A 273 14.57 -2.54 8.32
N ILE A 274 15.05 -1.71 9.25
CA ILE A 274 14.80 -1.87 10.67
C ILE A 274 13.44 -1.22 10.99
N VAL A 275 12.55 -2.05 11.55
CA VAL A 275 11.21 -1.65 12.01
C VAL A 275 11.32 -1.02 13.38
N ASP A 276 11.88 -1.75 14.35
CA ASP A 276 12.19 -1.27 15.70
C ASP A 276 13.17 -2.25 16.39
N TYR A 277 13.46 -2.03 17.67
CA TYR A 277 14.23 -2.94 18.51
C TYR A 277 13.74 -2.93 19.96
N ASP A 278 13.97 -4.06 20.65
CA ASP A 278 13.93 -4.16 22.09
C ASP A 278 15.35 -4.34 22.61
N ILE A 279 15.82 -3.42 23.46
CA ILE A 279 17.20 -3.46 23.98
C ILE A 279 17.38 -4.48 25.11
N ASP A 280 16.31 -4.77 25.85
CA ASP A 280 16.30 -5.68 26.99
C ASP A 280 15.91 -7.10 26.57
N GLY A 281 15.25 -7.22 25.42
CA GLY A 281 14.82 -8.49 24.85
C GLY A 281 13.44 -8.88 25.35
N ASP A 282 13.17 -10.17 25.41
CA ASP A 282 11.84 -10.68 25.77
C ASP A 282 11.91 -11.86 26.76
N GLU A 283 10.78 -12.51 27.02
CA GLU A 283 10.66 -13.65 27.93
C GLU A 283 11.48 -14.88 27.50
N HIS A 284 11.89 -14.97 26.23
CA HIS A 284 12.66 -16.09 25.69
C HIS A 284 14.15 -15.80 25.67
N TYR A 285 14.54 -14.58 25.31
CA TYR A 285 15.93 -14.15 25.32
C TYR A 285 16.11 -12.77 25.95
N ASN A 286 16.77 -12.76 27.12
CA ASN A 286 17.25 -11.55 27.79
C ASN A 286 18.51 -11.00 27.08
N ARG A 287 18.33 -10.55 25.84
CA ARG A 287 19.34 -9.90 24.99
C ARG A 287 18.63 -9.05 23.95
N ALA A 288 19.30 -8.02 23.43
CA ALA A 288 18.67 -7.13 22.46
C ALA A 288 18.11 -7.89 21.23
N ILE A 289 16.90 -7.52 20.82
CA ILE A 289 16.18 -8.06 19.67
C ILE A 289 15.95 -6.93 18.67
N ILE A 290 16.31 -7.17 17.41
CA ILE A 290 16.14 -6.21 16.33
C ILE A 290 15.14 -6.76 15.33
N PHE A 291 14.06 -6.00 15.10
CA PHE A 291 12.98 -6.36 14.19
C PHE A 291 13.26 -5.77 12.81
N CYS A 292 13.43 -6.62 11.81
CA CYS A 292 13.81 -6.22 10.46
C CYS A 292 12.81 -6.71 9.41
N LYS A 293 12.79 -6.05 8.25
CA LYS A 293 12.17 -6.54 7.02
C LYS A 293 13.14 -7.49 6.32
N PHE A 294 12.74 -8.73 6.08
CA PHE A 294 13.57 -9.75 5.44
C PHE A 294 13.38 -9.69 3.91
N LYS A 295 13.75 -8.54 3.32
CA LYS A 295 13.43 -8.22 1.92
C LYS A 295 14.54 -8.58 0.91
N HIS A 296 15.72 -8.98 1.39
CA HIS A 296 16.89 -9.28 0.56
C HIS A 296 17.06 -10.79 0.46
N GLU A 297 16.43 -11.41 -0.55
CA GLU A 297 16.43 -12.89 -0.72
C GLU A 297 15.91 -13.64 0.52
N GLY A 298 14.92 -13.07 1.22
CA GLY A 298 14.39 -13.64 2.46
C GLY A 298 15.29 -13.42 3.69
N LEU A 299 16.31 -12.57 3.58
CA LEU A 299 17.22 -12.19 4.66
C LEU A 299 17.17 -10.66 4.93
N PRO A 300 17.67 -10.19 6.09
CA PRO A 300 17.66 -8.77 6.42
C PRO A 300 18.88 -8.00 5.87
N PHE A 301 19.83 -8.68 5.22
CA PHE A 301 21.11 -8.10 4.85
C PHE A 301 21.12 -7.59 3.42
N GLU A 302 21.35 -6.29 3.25
CA GLU A 302 21.49 -5.68 1.91
C GLU A 302 22.86 -5.96 1.29
N ASN A 303 23.86 -6.28 2.11
CA ASN A 303 25.21 -6.58 1.67
C ASN A 303 25.99 -7.40 2.71
N TYR A 304 27.04 -8.07 2.26
CA TYR A 304 28.02 -8.75 3.11
C TYR A 304 29.44 -8.37 2.73
N TYR A 305 30.33 -8.33 3.71
CA TYR A 305 31.77 -8.25 3.47
C TYR A 305 32.56 -9.03 4.52
N TYR A 306 33.84 -9.23 4.26
CA TYR A 306 34.73 -10.03 5.09
C TYR A 306 35.85 -9.18 5.65
N ARG A 307 36.06 -9.23 6.96
CA ARG A 307 37.08 -8.44 7.64
C ARG A 307 38.12 -9.31 8.32
N ASN A 308 39.39 -9.06 8.05
CA ASN A 308 40.50 -9.75 8.73
C ASN A 308 40.52 -9.41 10.22
N CYS A 309 40.53 -10.43 11.08
CA CYS A 309 40.56 -10.23 12.53
C CYS A 309 41.90 -9.69 13.06
N ARG A 310 43.00 -9.88 12.31
CA ARG A 310 44.36 -9.47 12.68
C ARG A 310 44.81 -8.17 12.00
N LYS A 311 44.26 -7.86 10.81
CA LYS A 311 44.61 -6.67 10.01
C LYS A 311 43.35 -5.89 9.65
N MET A 312 42.93 -4.99 10.55
CA MET A 312 41.63 -4.31 10.51
C MET A 312 41.33 -3.47 9.25
N TYR A 313 42.31 -3.21 8.37
CA TYR A 313 42.18 -2.39 7.16
C TYR A 313 42.22 -3.19 5.84
N GLN A 314 42.24 -4.53 5.89
CA GLN A 314 42.16 -5.35 4.68
C GLN A 314 40.74 -5.89 4.48
N SER A 315 40.17 -5.59 3.31
CA SER A 315 38.94 -6.18 2.76
C SER A 315 39.28 -7.14 1.61
N PHE A 316 38.49 -8.19 1.43
CA PHE A 316 38.72 -9.21 0.41
C PHE A 316 37.50 -9.40 -0.50
N GLU A 317 37.72 -9.55 -1.80
CA GLU A 317 36.69 -9.80 -2.80
C GLU A 317 36.61 -11.29 -3.16
N ILE A 318 35.40 -11.84 -3.25
CA ILE A 318 35.17 -13.25 -3.61
C ILE A 318 35.69 -13.50 -5.04
N CYS A 319 36.45 -14.57 -5.24
CA CYS A 319 36.70 -15.10 -6.59
C CYS A 319 35.36 -15.54 -7.20
N ASP A 320 35.03 -15.03 -8.40
CA ASP A 320 33.88 -15.52 -9.17
C ASP A 320 33.88 -17.05 -9.22
N ILE A 321 32.84 -17.65 -8.63
CA ILE A 321 32.59 -19.09 -8.74
C ILE A 321 32.04 -19.29 -10.15
N LYS A 322 32.93 -19.63 -11.10
CA LYS A 322 32.47 -20.31 -12.31
C LYS A 322 32.09 -21.72 -11.88
N GLU A 323 30.79 -22.02 -11.97
CA GLU A 323 30.21 -23.37 -11.82
C GLU A 323 30.97 -24.43 -12.62
#